data_AF-A0A1E3SHK3-F1
#
_entry.id   AF-A0A1E3SHK3-F1
#
_cell.length_a   1.000
_cell.length_b   1.000
_cell.length_c   1.000
_cell.angle_alpha   90.00
_cell.angle_beta   90.00
_cell.angle_gamma   90.00
#
_symmetry.space_group_name_H-M   'P 1'
#
loop_
_entity.id
_entity.type
_entity.pdbx_description
1 polymer ?
#
loop_
_entity_poly.entity_id
_entity_poly.type
_entity_poly.pdbx_seq_one_letter_code
_entity_poly.pdbx_strand_id
1 'polypeptide(L)'
;MNPPNTTVDQHQTDEFLKLLARICRRINHRVDMYYRAGVAFDGEALIERPWGFEQLARLDERDRMIVEELTGQLQRRFPAAAE
;
A
#
# COMPACT_ATOMS: atom_id res chain seq x y z
N MET A 1 0.74 38.71 5.78
CA MET A 1 0.69 37.26 5.47
C MET A 1 1.24 36.52 6.67
N ASN A 2 0.41 35.80 7.42
CA ASN A 2 0.91 34.89 8.45
C ASN A 2 1.63 33.74 7.73
N PRO A 3 2.82 33.31 8.18
CA PRO A 3 3.45 32.15 7.58
C PRO A 3 2.48 30.96 7.70
N PRO A 4 2.32 30.13 6.66
CA PRO A 4 1.59 28.88 6.80
C PRO A 4 2.19 28.13 7.99
N ASN A 5 1.30 27.59 8.81
CA ASN A 5 1.60 26.92 10.08
C ASN A 5 2.36 25.62 9.78
N THR A 6 3.64 25.76 9.47
CA THR A 6 4.56 24.74 8.96
C THR A 6 4.61 23.50 9.86
N THR A 7 4.40 23.68 11.16
CA THR A 7 4.31 22.59 12.14
C THR A 7 3.00 21.79 12.06
N VAL A 8 1.87 22.43 11.72
CA VAL A 8 0.59 21.73 11.50
C VAL A 8 0.62 20.93 10.22
N ASP A 9 1.19 21.49 9.14
CA ASP A 9 1.34 20.80 7.86
C ASP A 9 2.27 19.57 7.99
N GLN A 10 3.33 19.66 8.81
CA GLN A 10 4.23 18.55 9.08
C GLN A 10 3.54 17.42 9.86
N HIS A 11 2.84 17.74 10.95
CA HIS A 11 2.15 16.72 11.76
C HIS A 11 1.07 15.99 10.96
N GLN A 12 0.30 16.72 10.15
CA GLN A 12 -0.71 16.11 9.27
C GLN A 12 -0.07 15.20 8.21
N THR A 13 1.05 15.63 7.64
CA THR A 13 1.82 14.81 6.69
C THR A 13 2.32 13.52 7.35
N ASP A 14 2.90 13.61 8.55
CA ASP A 14 3.44 12.45 9.26
C ASP A 14 2.34 11.43 9.60
N GLU A 15 1.17 11.89 10.05
CA GLU A 15 0.02 11.02 10.30
C GLU A 15 -0.49 10.36 9.01
N PHE A 16 -0.52 11.10 7.90
CA PHE A 16 -0.93 10.54 6.62
C PHE A 16 0.09 9.52 6.09
N LEU A 17 1.39 9.76 6.26
CA LEU A 17 2.45 8.79 5.94
C LEU A 17 2.32 7.51 6.77
N LYS A 18 2.02 7.63 8.07
CA LYS A 18 1.74 6.46 8.94
C LYS A 18 0.53 5.66 8.45
N LEU A 19 -0.52 6.35 7.98
CA LEU A 19 -1.71 5.71 7.41
C LEU A 19 -1.36 4.95 6.11
N LEU A 20 -0.66 5.59 5.18
CA LEU A 20 -0.23 4.96 3.92
C LEU A 20 0.64 3.73 4.19
N ALA A 21 1.57 3.80 5.15
CA ALA A 21 2.38 2.65 5.56
C ALA A 21 1.54 1.49 6.12
N ARG A 22 0.47 1.78 6.89
CA ARG A 22 -0.46 0.75 7.37
C ARG A 22 -1.25 0.12 6.22
N ILE A 23 -1.69 0.92 5.25
CA ILE A 23 -2.39 0.45 4.06
C ILE A 23 -1.49 -0.48 3.24
N CYS A 24 -0.25 -0.06 2.96
CA CYS A 24 0.71 -0.87 2.21
C CYS A 24 0.97 -2.23 2.89
N ARG A 25 1.15 -2.27 4.22
CA ARG A 25 1.28 -3.54 4.96
C ARG A 25 0.06 -4.45 4.83
N ARG A 26 -1.16 -3.88 4.86
CA ARG A 26 -2.39 -4.67 4.68
C ARG A 26 -2.50 -5.23 3.27
N ILE A 27 -2.14 -4.44 2.25
CA ILE A 27 -2.12 -4.89 0.86
C ILE A 27 -1.12 -6.03 0.70
N ASN A 28 0.12 -5.89 1.20
CA ASN A 28 1.12 -6.96 1.16
C ASN A 28 0.61 -8.26 1.79
N HIS A 29 -0.09 -8.16 2.92
CA HIS A 29 -0.69 -9.31 3.58
C HIS A 29 -1.76 -10.00 2.70
N ARG A 30 -2.64 -9.23 2.05
CA ARG A 30 -3.67 -9.80 1.15
C ARG A 30 -3.04 -10.48 -0.06
N VAL A 31 -2.03 -9.86 -0.67
CA VAL A 31 -1.27 -10.43 -1.80
C VAL A 31 -0.66 -11.78 -1.42
N ASP A 32 0.03 -11.86 -0.28
CA ASP A 32 0.59 -13.11 0.23
C ASP A 32 -0.50 -14.18 0.45
N MET A 33 -1.66 -13.78 0.99
CA MET A 33 -2.79 -14.69 1.17
C MET A 33 -3.37 -15.20 -0.15
N TYR A 34 -3.49 -14.36 -1.17
CA TYR A 34 -3.97 -14.78 -2.49
C TYR A 34 -3.03 -15.76 -3.18
N TYR A 35 -1.72 -15.52 -3.10
CA TYR A 35 -0.74 -16.46 -3.65
C TYR A 35 -0.74 -17.80 -2.91
N ARG A 36 -0.80 -17.79 -1.58
CA ARG A 36 -0.91 -19.04 -0.80
C ARG A 36 -2.18 -19.81 -1.10
N ALA A 37 -3.31 -19.11 -1.24
CA ALA A 37 -4.57 -19.73 -1.64
C ALA A 37 -4.46 -20.36 -3.03
N GLY A 38 -3.91 -19.64 -4.01
CA GLY A 38 -3.67 -20.17 -5.36
C GLY A 38 -2.83 -21.45 -5.36
N VAL A 39 -1.70 -21.46 -4.64
CA VAL A 39 -0.83 -22.65 -4.52
C VAL A 39 -1.54 -23.82 -3.85
N ALA A 40 -2.35 -23.56 -2.82
CA ALA A 40 -3.14 -24.62 -2.17
C ALA A 40 -4.15 -25.25 -3.14
N PHE A 41 -4.76 -24.47 -4.03
CA PHE A 41 -5.66 -24.95 -5.07
C PHE A 41 -4.95 -25.71 -6.19
N ASP A 42 -3.73 -25.33 -6.58
CA ASP A 42 -2.97 -26.06 -7.60
C ASP A 42 -2.53 -27.46 -7.13
N GLY A 43 -2.39 -27.67 -5.81
CA GLY A 43 -2.05 -28.96 -5.21
C GLY A 43 -3.23 -29.94 -5.10
N GLU A 44 -4.46 -29.43 -5.01
CA GLU A 44 -5.70 -30.21 -5.02
C GLU A 44 -6.34 -30.05 -6.40
N ALA A 45 -6.06 -30.95 -7.34
CA ALA A 45 -6.60 -30.94 -8.69
C ALA A 45 -8.15 -30.80 -8.73
N LEU A 46 -8.64 -29.56 -8.70
CA LEU A 46 -10.02 -29.17 -8.91
C LEU A 46 -10.02 -28.09 -9.99
N ILE A 47 -10.63 -28.46 -11.10
CA ILE A 47 -10.42 -27.93 -12.45
C ILE A 47 -10.92 -26.49 -12.65
N GLU A 48 -11.46 -25.80 -11.64
CA GLU A 48 -11.88 -24.41 -11.81
C GLU A 48 -11.62 -23.51 -10.59
N ARG A 49 -10.86 -22.43 -10.85
CA ARG A 49 -10.68 -21.16 -10.11
C ARG A 49 -9.32 -20.80 -9.44
N PRO A 50 -8.14 -21.12 -10.01
CA PRO A 50 -6.91 -20.37 -9.70
C PRO A 50 -6.96 -18.91 -10.21
N TRP A 51 -7.65 -18.67 -11.33
CA TRP A 51 -7.64 -17.37 -12.04
C TRP A 51 -8.16 -16.20 -11.21
N GLY A 52 -9.12 -16.43 -10.30
CA GLY A 52 -9.68 -15.37 -9.45
C GLY A 52 -8.66 -14.81 -8.46
N PHE A 53 -7.83 -15.67 -7.85
CA PHE A 53 -6.82 -15.23 -6.88
C PHE A 53 -5.68 -14.47 -7.53
N GLU A 54 -5.23 -14.89 -8.71
CA GLU A 54 -4.24 -14.13 -9.47
C GLU A 54 -4.75 -12.74 -9.85
N GLN A 55 -6.02 -12.62 -10.27
CA GLN A 55 -6.60 -11.32 -10.59
C GLN A 55 -6.68 -10.42 -9.37
N LEU A 56 -7.09 -10.95 -8.21
CA LEU A 56 -7.12 -10.18 -6.96
C LEU A 56 -5.72 -9.76 -6.51
N ALA A 57 -4.72 -10.64 -6.61
CA ALA A 57 -3.33 -10.31 -6.33
C ALA A 57 -2.82 -9.18 -7.23
N ARG A 58 -3.09 -9.23 -8.54
CA ARG A 58 -2.68 -8.17 -9.48
C ARG A 58 -3.36 -6.83 -9.21
N LEU A 59 -4.62 -6.82 -8.77
CA LEU A 59 -5.32 -5.59 -8.39
C LEU A 59 -4.67 -4.98 -7.14
N ASP A 60 -4.40 -5.81 -6.14
CA ASP A 60 -3.74 -5.39 -4.91
C ASP A 60 -2.31 -4.88 -5.14
N GLU A 61 -1.56 -5.51 -6.04
CA GLU A 61 -0.24 -5.03 -6.44
C GLU A 61 -0.31 -3.65 -7.11
N ARG A 62 -1.36 -3.38 -7.89
CA ARG A 62 -1.58 -2.03 -8.46
C ARG A 62 -1.88 -1.02 -7.36
N ASP A 63 -2.75 -1.36 -6.41
CA ASP A 63 -3.04 -0.50 -5.27
C ASP A 63 -1.76 -0.23 -4.44
N ARG A 64 -0.90 -1.24 -4.26
CA ARG A 64 0.40 -1.08 -3.59
C ARG A 64 1.27 -0.05 -4.31
N MET A 65 1.41 -0.15 -5.63
CA MET A 65 2.20 0.80 -6.41
C MET A 65 1.65 2.22 -6.31
N ILE A 66 0.32 2.39 -6.30
CA ILE A 66 -0.31 3.70 -6.12
C ILE A 66 0.02 4.28 -4.74
N VAL A 67 -0.08 3.47 -3.68
CA VAL A 67 0.25 3.89 -2.31
C VAL A 67 1.73 4.26 -2.17
N GLU A 68 2.63 3.51 -2.81
CA GLU A 68 4.06 3.80 -2.83
C GLU A 68 4.36 5.12 -3.55
N GLU A 69 3.74 5.37 -4.70
CA GLU A 69 3.89 6.63 -5.44
C GLU A 69 3.36 7.82 -4.63
N LEU A 70 2.17 7.70 -4.04
CA LEU A 70 1.60 8.74 -3.16
C LEU A 70 2.52 9.04 -1.97
N THR A 71 3.09 7.99 -1.35
CA THR A 71 4.05 8.13 -0.25
C THR A 71 5.27 8.92 -0.71
N GLY A 72 5.86 8.56 -1.86
CA GLY A 72 7.01 9.24 -2.42
C GLY A 72 6.73 10.68 -2.83
N GLN A 73 5.53 11.00 -3.34
CA GLN A 73 5.12 12.37 -3.65
C GLN A 73 5.00 13.23 -2.39
N LEU A 74 4.41 12.68 -1.34
CA LEU A 74 4.25 13.40 -0.06
C LEU A 74 5.59 13.66 0.60
N GLN A 75 6.47 12.66 0.67
CA GLN A 75 7.81 12.83 1.24
C GLN A 75 8.64 13.85 0.47
N ARG A 76 8.50 13.93 -0.85
CA ARG A 76 9.16 14.96 -1.68
C ARG A 76 8.60 16.36 -1.44
N ARG A 77 7.28 16.48 -1.26
CA ARG A 77 6.60 17.76 -1.05
C ARG A 77 6.81 18.32 0.36
N PHE A 78 6.91 17.44 1.34
CA PHE A 78 7.05 17.77 2.75
C PHE A 78 8.25 16.98 3.32
N PRO A 79 9.48 17.38 2.97
CA PRO A 79 10.65 16.73 3.53
C PRO A 79 10.62 16.90 5.06
N ALA A 80 10.92 15.82 5.78
CA ALA A 80 11.10 15.90 7.23
C ALA A 80 12.11 17.02 7.51
N ALA A 81 11.78 17.90 8.46
CA ALA A 81 12.73 18.92 8.90
C ALA A 81 14.02 18.20 9.32
N ALA A 82 15.13 18.53 8.66
CA ALA A 82 16.43 18.05 9.10
C ALA A 82 16.65 18.58 10.52
N GLU A 83 16.70 17.68 11.49
CA GLU A 83 17.09 18.00 12.88
C GLU A 83 18.53 18.51 12.94
#